data_AF-A0A183L7V1-F1
#
_entry.id   AF-A0A183L7V1-F1
#
_cell.length_a   1.000
_cell.length_b   1.000
_cell.length_c   1.000
_cell.angle_alpha   90.00
_cell.angle_beta   90.00
_cell.angle_gamma   90.00
#
_symmetry.space_group_name_H-M   'P 1'
#
loop_
_entity.id
_entity.type
_entity.pdbx_description
1 polymer ?
#
loop_
_entity_poly.entity_id
_entity_poly.type
_entity_poly.pdbx_seq_one_letter_code
_entity_poly.pdbx_strand_id
1 'polypeptide(L)'
;MLFKQAQNALIGRESHGPRIIKASFKTKKDGISMNIIQYYAPTNDYNEDVRDQFYNGLQSIVEKCPTKNLTILMGDLNAKVGMDSTGYEDIMRRQGLGERNENGLRFANLCAFNKLVIGGTIFPQKRIHKIT
;
A
#
# COMPACT_ATOMS: atom_id res chain seq x y z
N MET A 1 -3.82 22.31 -4.07
CA MET A 1 -5.30 22.26 -4.02
C MET A 1 -5.79 21.15 -4.94
N LEU A 2 -6.77 20.34 -4.51
CA LEU A 2 -7.42 19.36 -5.39
C LEU A 2 -8.24 20.07 -6.48
N PHE A 3 -8.24 19.54 -7.70
CA PHE A 3 -9.12 20.02 -8.77
C PHE A 3 -10.59 19.91 -8.35
N LYS A 4 -11.45 20.83 -8.80
CA LYS A 4 -12.87 20.90 -8.43
C LYS A 4 -13.63 19.57 -8.66
N GLN A 5 -13.30 18.86 -9.74
CA GLN A 5 -13.85 17.53 -10.02
C GLN A 5 -13.44 16.49 -8.97
N ALA A 6 -12.18 16.51 -8.52
CA ALA A 6 -11.69 15.60 -7.48
C ALA A 6 -12.31 15.93 -6.11
N GLN A 7 -12.54 17.21 -5.81
CA GLN A 7 -13.27 17.63 -4.61
C GLN A 7 -14.70 17.10 -4.61
N ASN A 8 -15.41 17.22 -5.73
CA ASN A 8 -16.78 16.70 -5.86
C ASN A 8 -16.84 15.17 -5.79
N ALA A 9 -15.75 14.48 -6.13
CA ALA A 9 -15.65 13.03 -6.02
C ALA A 9 -15.31 12.57 -4.59
N LEU A 10 -14.78 13.44 -3.72
CA LEU A 10 -14.38 13.05 -2.36
C LEU A 10 -15.63 12.68 -1.54
N ILE A 11 -15.67 11.43 -1.09
CA ILE A 11 -16.70 10.91 -0.18
C ILE A 11 -16.33 11.24 1.27
N GLY A 12 -15.06 11.06 1.62
CA GLY A 12 -14.58 11.27 2.98
C GLY A 12 -13.08 11.07 3.11
N ARG A 13 -12.52 11.58 4.21
CA ARG A 13 -11.12 11.42 4.57
C ARG A 13 -11.00 11.11 6.05
N GLU A 14 -10.09 10.21 6.40
CA GLU A 14 -9.85 9.75 7.76
C GLU A 14 -8.34 9.72 8.00
N SER A 15 -7.91 10.18 9.17
CA SER A 15 -6.52 10.07 9.62
C SER A 15 -6.45 8.97 10.68
N HIS A 16 -5.47 8.09 10.55
CA HIS A 16 -5.22 7.01 11.50
C HIS A 16 -3.83 7.19 12.11
N GLY A 17 -3.73 8.15 13.03
CA GLY A 17 -2.45 8.61 13.57
C GLY A 17 -1.67 9.50 12.59
N PRO A 18 -0.38 9.77 12.88
CA PRO A 18 0.43 10.73 12.13
C PRO A 18 0.94 10.21 10.77
N ARG A 19 0.83 8.90 10.53
CA ARG A 19 1.52 8.21 9.44
C ARG A 19 0.58 7.56 8.43
N ILE A 20 -0.73 7.60 8.63
CA ILE A 20 -1.70 6.98 7.73
C ILE A 20 -2.87 7.94 7.50
N ILE A 21 -3.18 8.17 6.22
CA ILE A 21 -4.40 8.86 5.80
C ILE A 21 -5.13 8.00 4.78
N LYS A 22 -6.44 7.90 4.92
CA LYS A 22 -7.33 7.27 3.96
C LYS A 22 -8.25 8.33 3.37
N ALA A 23 -8.39 8.31 2.05
CA ALA A 23 -9.38 9.11 1.34
C ALA A 23 -10.22 8.21 0.44
N SER A 24 -11.53 8.41 0.45
CA SER A 24 -12.48 7.65 -0.37
C SER A 24 -13.08 8.56 -1.43
N PHE A 25 -13.13 8.10 -2.67
CA PHE A 25 -13.61 8.85 -3.81
C PHE A 25 -14.69 8.08 -4.57
N LYS A 26 -15.72 8.79 -5.03
CA LYS A 26 -16.72 8.27 -5.95
C LYS A 26 -16.07 8.05 -7.31
N THR A 27 -16.28 6.86 -7.89
CA THR A 27 -15.87 6.60 -9.27
C THR A 27 -17.03 6.87 -10.23
N LYS A 28 -16.75 6.86 -11.53
CA LYS A 28 -17.81 6.93 -12.56
C LYS A 28 -18.67 5.66 -12.61
N LYS A 29 -18.23 4.55 -12.01
CA LYS A 29 -18.97 3.30 -11.98
C LYS A 29 -19.83 3.24 -10.73
N ASP A 30 -21.14 3.19 -10.91
CA ASP A 30 -22.08 3.19 -9.80
C ASP A 30 -21.87 1.99 -8.87
N GLY A 31 -22.00 2.25 -7.56
CA GLY A 31 -21.77 1.26 -6.52
C GLY A 31 -20.31 0.91 -6.24
N ILE A 32 -19.35 1.48 -6.98
CA ILE A 32 -17.91 1.31 -6.80
C ILE A 32 -17.26 2.65 -6.41
N SER A 33 -16.62 2.66 -5.25
CA SER A 33 -15.73 3.74 -4.83
C SER A 33 -14.26 3.33 -4.95
N MET A 34 -13.39 4.33 -4.87
CA MET A 34 -11.94 4.16 -4.79
C MET A 34 -11.46 4.60 -3.40
N ASN A 35 -10.75 3.74 -2.70
CA ASN A 35 -10.03 4.06 -1.47
C ASN A 35 -8.56 4.28 -1.81
N ILE A 36 -8.02 5.42 -1.42
CA ILE A 36 -6.58 5.68 -1.45
C ILE A 36 -6.12 5.70 -0.01
N ILE A 37 -5.26 4.77 0.35
CA ILE A 37 -4.59 4.71 1.65
C ILE A 37 -3.14 5.12 1.41
N GLN A 38 -2.79 6.31 1.89
CA GLN A 38 -1.42 6.77 1.88
C GLN A 38 -0.80 6.53 3.25
N TYR A 39 0.38 5.93 3.29
CA TYR A 39 1.11 5.75 4.55
C TYR A 39 2.59 6.07 4.47
N TYR A 40 3.18 6.34 5.64
CA TYR A 40 4.61 6.55 5.87
C TYR A 40 5.10 5.52 6.90
N ALA A 41 5.66 4.41 6.41
CA ALA A 41 6.05 3.30 7.27
C ALA A 41 7.16 3.71 8.26
N PRO A 42 7.22 3.13 9.46
CA PRO A 42 8.41 3.25 10.32
C PRO A 42 9.66 2.71 9.60
N THR A 43 10.82 3.32 9.87
CA THR A 43 12.11 2.80 9.36
C THR A 43 12.47 1.49 10.08
N ASN A 44 13.47 0.76 9.56
CA ASN A 44 13.93 -0.47 10.20
C ASN A 44 14.61 -0.25 11.56
N ASP A 45 14.94 1.01 11.90
CA ASP A 45 15.57 1.36 13.18
C ASP A 45 14.57 1.42 14.35
N TYR A 46 13.26 1.35 14.05
CA TYR A 46 12.23 1.25 15.08
C TYR A 46 12.16 -0.16 15.66
N ASN A 47 11.83 -0.23 16.96
CA ASN A 47 11.56 -1.50 17.65
C ASN A 47 10.54 -2.34 16.87
N GLU A 48 10.71 -3.66 16.89
CA GLU A 48 9.83 -4.60 16.20
C GLU A 48 8.37 -4.41 16.60
N ASP A 49 8.07 -4.36 17.90
CA ASP A 49 6.69 -4.17 18.41
C ASP A 49 5.99 -2.93 17.82
N VAL A 50 6.73 -1.84 17.61
CA VAL A 50 6.19 -0.60 17.02
C VAL A 50 5.84 -0.81 15.55
N ARG A 51 6.68 -1.55 14.81
CA ARG A 51 6.42 -1.89 13.41
C ARG A 51 5.24 -2.84 13.30
N ASP A 52 5.13 -3.81 14.19
CA ASP A 52 4.04 -4.79 14.21
C ASP A 52 2.70 -4.12 14.50
N GLN A 53 2.66 -3.26 15.52
CA GLN A 53 1.48 -2.44 15.82
C GLN A 53 1.09 -1.57 14.63
N PHE A 54 2.07 -0.97 13.92
CA PHE A 54 1.81 -0.20 12.72
C PHE A 54 1.18 -1.03 11.60
N TYR A 55 1.75 -2.20 11.27
CA TYR A 55 1.23 -3.07 10.22
C TYR A 55 -0.12 -3.70 10.59
N ASN A 56 -0.36 -4.01 11.87
CA ASN A 56 -1.67 -4.48 12.37
C ASN A 56 -2.75 -3.39 12.24
N GLY A 57 -2.39 -2.14 12.54
CA GLY A 57 -3.26 -0.98 12.31
C GLY A 57 -3.57 -0.79 10.82
N LEU A 58 -2.55 -0.89 9.96
CA LEU A 58 -2.72 -0.79 8.51
C LEU A 58 -3.60 -1.92 7.95
N GLN A 59 -3.39 -3.16 8.40
CA GLN A 59 -4.20 -4.33 8.07
C GLN A 59 -5.68 -4.09 8.38
N SER A 60 -5.96 -3.60 9.60
CA SER A 60 -7.32 -3.28 10.03
C SER A 60 -8.02 -2.22 9.15
N ILE A 61 -7.26 -1.27 8.59
CA ILE A 61 -7.80 -0.24 7.69
C ILE A 61 -8.10 -0.83 6.31
N VAL A 62 -7.23 -1.71 5.81
CA VAL A 62 -7.41 -2.40 4.52
C VAL A 62 -8.61 -3.34 4.58
N GLU A 63 -8.78 -4.12 5.65
CA GLU A 63 -9.92 -5.04 5.83
C GLU A 63 -11.27 -4.33 5.88
N LYS A 64 -11.30 -3.10 6.40
CA LYS A 64 -12.51 -2.26 6.42
C LYS A 64 -12.87 -1.72 5.03
N CYS A 65 -12.00 -1.85 4.03
CA CYS A 65 -12.30 -1.43 2.67
C CYS A 65 -13.11 -2.54 1.95
N PRO A 66 -14.32 -2.24 1.45
CA PRO A 66 -15.12 -3.25 0.75
C PRO A 66 -14.40 -3.83 -0.46
N THR A 67 -14.39 -5.15 -0.63
CA THR A 67 -13.71 -5.86 -1.73
C THR A 67 -14.21 -5.47 -3.13
N LYS A 68 -15.46 -5.01 -3.24
CA LYS A 68 -16.03 -4.47 -4.50
C LYS A 68 -15.41 -3.14 -4.94
N ASN A 69 -14.81 -2.41 -4.00
CA ASN A 69 -14.22 -1.10 -4.23
C ASN A 69 -12.76 -1.24 -4.63
N LEU A 70 -12.26 -0.29 -5.41
CA LEU A 70 -10.85 -0.25 -5.74
C LEU A 70 -10.07 0.29 -4.54
N THR A 71 -9.07 -0.46 -4.05
CA THR A 71 -8.19 0.01 -2.98
C THR A 71 -6.77 0.17 -3.51
N ILE A 72 -6.24 1.38 -3.40
CA ILE A 72 -4.87 1.72 -3.75
C ILE A 72 -4.13 2.03 -2.46
N LEU A 73 -3.14 1.20 -2.15
CA LEU A 73 -2.21 1.41 -1.05
C LEU A 73 -0.93 2.04 -1.62
N MET A 74 -0.54 3.21 -1.11
CA MET A 74 0.60 3.98 -1.61
C MET A 74 1.32 4.76 -0.52
N GLY A 75 2.43 5.39 -0.86
CA GLY A 75 3.21 6.25 0.04
C GLY A 75 4.66 5.78 0.14
N ASP A 76 5.29 6.08 1.26
CA ASP A 76 6.64 5.60 1.54
C ASP A 76 6.54 4.34 2.41
N LEU A 77 6.94 3.23 1.80
CA LEU A 77 6.81 1.92 2.42
C LEU A 77 8.01 1.59 3.30
N ASN A 78 9.14 2.30 3.17
CA ASN A 78 10.44 1.92 3.73
C ASN A 78 10.76 0.41 3.52
N ALA A 79 10.30 -0.15 2.41
CA ALA A 79 10.22 -1.59 2.16
C ALA A 79 10.98 -1.95 0.88
N LYS A 80 11.86 -2.95 0.99
CA LYS A 80 12.49 -3.61 -0.15
C LYS A 80 11.87 -4.99 -0.24
N VAL A 81 11.07 -5.25 -1.28
CA VAL A 81 10.41 -6.54 -1.46
C VAL A 81 11.28 -7.58 -2.17
N GLY A 82 12.37 -7.14 -2.80
CA GLY A 82 13.34 -7.98 -3.50
C GLY A 82 12.85 -8.54 -4.84
N MET A 83 13.74 -9.25 -5.55
CA MET A 83 13.42 -9.95 -6.81
C MET A 83 12.81 -11.34 -6.60
N ASP A 84 13.08 -11.96 -5.46
CA ASP A 84 12.58 -13.29 -5.14
C ASP A 84 11.08 -13.25 -4.89
N SER A 85 10.29 -13.85 -5.78
CA SER A 85 8.83 -13.92 -5.65
C SER A 85 8.34 -15.24 -5.06
N THR A 86 9.23 -16.09 -4.55
CA THR A 86 8.86 -17.41 -4.01
C THR A 86 7.84 -17.25 -2.88
N GLY A 87 6.66 -17.87 -3.04
CA GLY A 87 5.53 -17.77 -2.11
C GLY A 87 4.66 -16.50 -2.26
N TYR A 88 4.96 -15.63 -3.22
CA TYR A 88 4.25 -14.37 -3.51
C TYR A 88 3.96 -14.20 -5.02
N GLU A 89 3.96 -15.28 -5.79
CA GLU A 89 3.91 -15.27 -7.26
C GLU A 89 2.63 -14.64 -7.82
N ASP A 90 1.54 -14.68 -7.06
CA ASP A 90 0.25 -14.11 -7.42
C ASP A 90 0.21 -12.58 -7.29
N ILE A 91 1.07 -12.02 -6.44
CA ILE A 91 1.05 -10.59 -6.09
C ILE A 91 2.30 -9.83 -6.51
N MET A 92 3.39 -10.53 -6.81
CA MET A 92 4.68 -9.95 -7.18
C MET A 92 5.19 -10.51 -8.50
N ARG A 93 5.89 -9.67 -9.27
CA ARG A 93 6.71 -10.12 -10.40
C ARG A 93 8.20 -9.87 -10.14
N ARG A 94 9.05 -10.30 -11.08
CA ARG A 94 10.51 -10.33 -10.92
C ARG A 94 11.19 -8.97 -11.12
N GLN A 95 10.47 -7.85 -11.06
CA GLN A 95 11.04 -6.51 -11.27
C GLN A 95 11.46 -5.80 -9.97
N GLY A 96 11.34 -6.42 -8.80
CA GLY A 96 11.92 -5.84 -7.58
C GLY A 96 13.45 -5.65 -7.67
N LEU A 97 14.06 -4.99 -6.69
CA LEU A 97 15.52 -4.87 -6.58
C LEU A 97 16.00 -5.28 -5.20
N GLY A 98 17.23 -5.81 -5.17
CA GLY A 98 17.91 -6.17 -3.94
C GLY A 98 17.29 -7.36 -3.22
N GLU A 99 17.67 -7.50 -1.96
CA GLU A 99 17.13 -8.50 -1.04
C GLU A 99 15.93 -7.93 -0.27
N ARG A 100 15.02 -8.83 0.11
CA ARG A 100 13.85 -8.47 0.89
C ARG A 100 14.27 -8.05 2.30
N ASN A 101 13.87 -6.87 2.75
CA ASN A 101 14.05 -6.45 4.14
C ASN A 101 12.81 -6.77 4.99
N GLU A 102 12.90 -6.61 6.31
CA GLU A 102 11.81 -6.92 7.25
C GLU A 102 10.50 -6.19 6.92
N ASN A 103 10.58 -4.87 6.64
CA ASN A 103 9.43 -4.11 6.17
C ASN A 103 8.87 -4.65 4.84
N GLY A 104 9.73 -5.09 3.92
CA GLY A 104 9.36 -5.75 2.68
C GLY A 104 8.61 -7.06 2.89
N LEU A 105 9.00 -7.84 3.89
CA LEU A 105 8.30 -9.07 4.27
C LEU A 105 6.92 -8.76 4.84
N ARG A 106 6.82 -7.82 5.78
CA ARG A 106 5.52 -7.40 6.35
C ARG A 106 4.57 -6.85 5.30
N PHE A 107 5.09 -6.02 4.39
CA PHE A 107 4.33 -5.48 3.28
C PHE A 107 3.88 -6.56 2.29
N ALA A 108 4.75 -7.50 1.91
CA ALA A 108 4.39 -8.62 1.04
C ALA A 108 3.32 -9.52 1.67
N ASN A 109 3.43 -9.80 2.98
CA ASN A 109 2.42 -10.57 3.73
C ASN A 109 1.07 -9.86 3.76
N LEU A 110 1.06 -8.56 4.03
CA LEU A 110 -0.17 -7.75 3.99
C LEU A 110 -0.78 -7.80 2.59
N CYS A 111 0.01 -7.64 1.54
CA CYS A 111 -0.51 -7.73 0.17
C CYS A 111 -1.06 -9.13 -0.15
N ALA A 112 -0.37 -10.19 0.24
CA ALA A 112 -0.79 -11.56 -0.03
C ALA A 112 -2.12 -11.89 0.66
N PHE A 113 -2.23 -11.55 1.94
CA PHE A 113 -3.43 -11.79 2.75
C PHE A 113 -4.66 -11.07 2.18
N ASN A 114 -4.49 -9.82 1.71
CA ASN A 114 -5.58 -9.01 1.17
C ASN A 114 -5.76 -9.11 -0.35
N LYS A 115 -5.04 -10.03 -1.03
CA LYS A 115 -5.05 -10.21 -2.49
C LYS A 115 -4.74 -8.91 -3.26
N LEU A 116 -3.81 -8.11 -2.73
CA LEU A 116 -3.32 -6.89 -3.37
C LEU A 116 -2.08 -7.20 -4.20
N VAL A 117 -1.95 -6.53 -5.35
CA VAL A 117 -0.80 -6.72 -6.24
C VAL A 117 0.22 -5.59 -6.04
N ILE A 118 1.50 -5.93 -5.91
CA ILE A 118 2.58 -4.98 -5.71
C ILE A 118 3.00 -4.38 -7.06
N GLY A 119 2.37 -3.26 -7.43
CA GLY A 119 2.56 -2.59 -8.72
C GLY A 119 4.02 -2.27 -9.09
N GLY A 120 4.85 -1.91 -8.12
CA GLY A 120 6.28 -1.61 -8.32
C GLY A 120 7.10 -2.81 -8.81
N THR A 121 6.58 -4.02 -8.66
CA THR A 121 7.24 -5.25 -9.12
C THR A 121 6.74 -5.74 -10.47
N ILE A 122 5.62 -5.20 -10.99
CA ILE A 122 4.99 -5.67 -12.24
C ILE A 122 5.71 -5.10 -13.46
N PHE A 123 5.97 -3.79 -13.45
CA PHE A 123 6.40 -3.06 -14.64
C PHE A 123 7.93 -2.90 -14.68
N PRO A 124 8.55 -2.98 -15.88
CA PRO A 124 9.93 -2.57 -16.04
C PRO A 124 10.08 -1.09 -15.68
N GLN A 125 10.93 -0.79 -14.70
CA GLN A 125 11.24 0.57 -14.29
C GLN A 125 12.76 0.79 -14.32
N LYS A 126 13.18 2.04 -14.54
CA LYS A 126 14.59 2.43 -14.39
C LYS A 126 15.03 2.14 -12.95
N ARG A 127 16.27 1.66 -12.77
CA ARG A 127 16.81 1.33 -11.43
C ARG A 127 16.67 2.50 -10.44
N ILE A 128 16.84 3.72 -10.90
CA ILE A 128 16.70 4.95 -10.09
C ILE A 128 15.29 5.17 -9.50
N HIS A 129 14.25 4.55 -10.06
CA HIS A 129 12.86 4.66 -9.55
C HIS A 129 12.44 3.46 -8.70
N LYS A 130 13.29 2.44 -8.62
CA LYS A 130 13.07 1.24 -7.79
C LYS A 130 13.76 1.34 -6.42
N ILE A 131 14.53 2.40 -6.21
CA ILE A 131 15.24 2.70 -4.98
C ILE A 131 14.60 4.00 -4.47
N THR A 132 14.00 3.91 -3.29
CA THR A 132 13.59 5.06 -2.48
C THR A 132 14.36 4.99 -1.17
#